data_AF-A0A0M2WHG8-F1
#
_entry.id   AF-A0A0M2WHG8-F1
#
_cell.length_a   1.000
_cell.length_b   1.000
_cell.length_c   1.000
_cell.angle_alpha   90.00
_cell.angle_beta   90.00
_cell.angle_gamma   90.00
#
_symmetry.space_group_name_H-M   'P 1'
#
loop_
_entity.id
_entity.type
_entity.pdbx_description
1 polymer ?
#
loop_
_entity_poly.entity_id
_entity_poly.type
_entity_poly.pdbx_seq_one_letter_code
_entity_poly.pdbx_strand_id
1 'polypeptide(L)'
;RLLDAALDLARHVADGLERYTAKAAAATGCELVRAGQASRAHHPWSARPWTVGAGLPLPWRPWPFHPNAAGMGAVAGLVAASCSGQA
;
A
#
# COMPACT_ATOMS: atom_id res chain seq x y z
N ARG A 1 -15.45 -12.98 -15.28
CA ARG A 1 -16.09 -13.66 -14.13
C ARG A 1 -15.09 -14.12 -13.06
N LEU A 2 -14.09 -14.98 -13.37
CA LEU A 2 -13.06 -15.37 -12.37
C LEU A 2 -12.11 -14.21 -12.01
N LEU A 3 -11.71 -13.42 -13.01
CA LEU A 3 -10.85 -12.25 -12.80
C LEU A 3 -11.53 -11.17 -11.95
N ASP A 4 -12.80 -10.87 -12.22
CA ASP A 4 -13.57 -9.86 -11.47
C ASP A 4 -13.70 -10.27 -10.00
N ALA A 5 -14.04 -11.53 -9.73
CA ALA A 5 -14.10 -12.06 -8.37
C ALA A 5 -12.75 -12.00 -7.65
N ALA A 6 -11.63 -12.27 -8.35
CA ALA A 6 -10.30 -12.14 -7.78
C ALA A 6 -9.93 -10.68 -7.45
N LEU A 7 -10.31 -9.73 -8.32
CA LEU A 7 -10.11 -8.30 -8.08
C LEU A 7 -10.94 -7.80 -6.90
N ASP A 8 -12.20 -8.23 -6.80
CA ASP A 8 -13.08 -7.86 -5.68
C ASP A 8 -12.57 -8.43 -4.36
N LEU A 9 -12.10 -9.69 -4.37
CA LEU A 9 -11.46 -10.29 -3.20
C LEU A 9 -10.19 -9.52 -2.80
N ALA A 10 -9.34 -9.15 -3.76
CA ALA A 10 -8.12 -8.40 -3.46
C ALA A 10 -8.44 -7.03 -2.83
N ARG A 11 -9.44 -6.31 -3.36
CA ARG A 11 -9.92 -5.05 -2.77
C ARG A 11 -10.49 -5.26 -1.37
N HIS A 12 -11.30 -6.29 -1.18
CA HIS A 12 -11.88 -6.62 0.12
C HIS A 12 -10.79 -6.92 1.16
N VAL A 13 -9.77 -7.70 0.80
CA VAL A 13 -8.64 -8.01 1.69
C VAL A 13 -7.85 -6.74 2.01
N ALA A 14 -7.56 -5.89 1.02
CA ALA A 14 -6.85 -4.63 1.23
C ALA A 14 -7.64 -3.68 2.17
N ASP A 15 -8.94 -3.46 1.92
CA ASP A 15 -9.82 -2.65 2.76
C ASP A 15 -9.95 -3.24 4.17
N GLY A 16 -9.99 -4.58 4.30
CA GLY A 16 -9.98 -5.28 5.57
C GLY A 16 -8.70 -4.99 6.37
N LEU A 17 -7.54 -5.15 5.73
CA LEU A 17 -6.25 -4.90 6.34
C LEU A 17 -6.12 -3.45 6.82
N GLU A 18 -6.48 -2.47 5.97
CA GLU A 18 -6.48 -1.06 6.33
C GLU A 18 -7.34 -0.79 7.58
N ARG A 19 -8.57 -1.32 7.62
CA ARG A 19 -9.51 -1.12 8.74
C ARG A 19 -9.02 -1.78 10.02
N TYR A 20 -8.52 -3.01 9.97
CA TYR A 20 -8.08 -3.72 11.17
C TYR A 20 -6.76 -3.17 11.72
N THR A 21 -5.83 -2.74 10.87
CA THR A 21 -4.63 -2.01 11.31
C THR A 21 -4.99 -0.67 11.96
N ALA A 22 -5.98 0.05 11.43
CA ALA A 22 -6.52 1.27 12.05
C ALA A 22 -7.07 1.02 13.45
N LYS A 23 -7.87 -0.04 13.59
CA LYS A 23 -8.47 -0.43 14.87
C LYS A 23 -7.39 -0.81 15.88
N ALA A 24 -6.38 -1.55 15.46
CA ALA A 24 -5.26 -1.94 16.31
C ALA A 24 -4.49 -0.71 16.81
N ALA A 25 -4.14 0.22 15.91
CA ALA A 25 -3.44 1.45 16.27
C ALA A 25 -4.24 2.30 17.28
N ALA A 26 -5.55 2.45 17.07
CA ALA A 26 -6.42 3.17 18.00
C ALA A 26 -6.51 2.48 19.37
N ALA A 27 -6.57 1.14 19.41
CA ALA A 27 -6.64 0.38 20.66
C ALA A 27 -5.34 0.44 21.49
N THR A 28 -4.20 0.71 20.85
CA THR A 28 -2.89 0.77 21.52
C THR A 28 -2.36 2.20 21.70
N GLY A 29 -3.11 3.22 21.26
CA GLY A 29 -2.66 4.61 21.27
C GLY A 29 -1.50 4.88 20.30
N CYS A 30 -1.32 4.04 19.28
CA CYS A 30 -0.32 4.25 18.23
C CYS A 30 -0.87 5.19 17.14
N GLU A 31 0.03 5.98 16.56
CA GLU A 31 -0.25 6.68 15.30
C GLU A 31 -0.24 5.69 14.13
N LEU A 32 -0.97 6.04 13.06
CA LEU A 32 -1.02 5.25 11.83
C LEU A 32 -0.87 6.13 10.59
N VAL A 33 0.25 5.94 9.89
CA VAL A 33 0.46 6.52 8.56
C VAL A 33 -0.40 5.77 7.53
N ARG A 34 -1.34 6.48 6.89
CA ARG A 34 -2.36 5.93 5.98
C ARG A 34 -1.84 5.67 4.56
N ALA A 35 -0.72 4.93 4.43
CA ALA A 35 -0.09 4.64 3.15
C ALA A 35 -1.03 3.94 2.14
N GLY A 36 -1.87 3.01 2.61
CA GLY A 36 -2.85 2.32 1.77
C GLY A 36 -3.80 3.30 1.08
N GLN A 37 -4.40 4.22 1.84
CA GLN A 37 -5.27 5.28 1.32
C GLN A 37 -4.55 6.18 0.30
N ALA A 38 -3.33 6.63 0.62
CA ALA A 38 -2.54 7.49 -0.27
C ALA A 38 -2.19 6.79 -1.59
N SER A 39 -1.96 5.47 -1.56
CA SER A 39 -1.57 4.68 -2.72
C SER A 39 -2.71 4.19 -3.61
N ARG A 40 -3.99 4.45 -3.27
CA ARG A 40 -5.16 3.86 -3.97
C ARG A 40 -5.17 4.12 -5.49
N ALA A 41 -4.76 5.32 -5.91
CA ALA A 41 -4.67 5.70 -7.33
C ALA A 41 -3.37 5.23 -8.01
N HIS A 42 -2.45 4.61 -7.26
CA HIS A 42 -1.11 4.23 -7.67
C HIS A 42 -0.90 2.70 -7.73
N HIS A 43 -1.99 1.94 -7.93
CA HIS A 43 -1.96 0.48 -8.08
C HIS A 43 -1.07 0.03 -9.27
N PRO A 44 -0.69 -1.27 -9.37
CA PRO A 44 0.33 -1.71 -10.32
C PRO A 44 0.02 -1.49 -11.81
N TRP A 45 -1.25 -1.27 -12.16
CA TRP A 45 -1.74 -0.99 -13.52
C TRP A 45 -2.14 0.47 -13.74
N SER A 46 -1.91 1.35 -12.77
CA SER A 46 -2.23 2.77 -12.89
C SER A 46 -1.24 3.48 -13.83
N ALA A 47 -1.58 4.70 -14.27
CA ALA A 47 -0.68 5.52 -15.09
C ALA A 47 0.61 5.94 -14.35
N ARG A 48 0.59 5.94 -13.00
CA ARG A 48 1.73 6.31 -12.14
C ARG A 48 1.85 5.29 -11.01
N PRO A 49 2.32 4.05 -11.28
CA PRO A 49 2.31 2.98 -10.29
C PRO A 49 3.36 3.21 -9.19
N TRP A 50 2.98 2.94 -7.95
CA TRP A 50 3.88 2.91 -6.79
C TRP A 50 4.37 1.52 -6.45
N THR A 51 3.82 0.49 -7.08
CA THR A 51 4.17 -0.91 -6.87
C THR A 51 4.65 -1.56 -8.15
N VAL A 52 5.47 -2.60 -8.05
CA VAL A 52 5.79 -3.48 -9.18
C VAL A 52 4.56 -4.34 -9.51
N GLY A 53 4.30 -4.54 -10.80
CA GLY A 53 3.23 -5.40 -11.30
C GLY A 53 3.40 -6.88 -10.96
N ALA A 54 2.42 -7.67 -11.41
CA ALA A 54 2.53 -9.12 -11.37
C ALA A 54 3.77 -9.59 -12.17
N GLY A 55 4.50 -10.57 -11.64
CA GLY A 55 5.70 -11.11 -12.29
C GLY A 55 6.29 -12.27 -11.51
N LEU A 56 7.29 -12.93 -12.08
CA LEU A 56 8.04 -13.98 -11.39
C LEU A 56 9.04 -13.36 -10.40
N PRO A 57 9.18 -13.90 -9.17
CA PRO A 57 10.23 -13.49 -8.26
C PRO A 57 11.57 -13.96 -8.83
N LEU A 58 12.39 -13.01 -9.24
CA LEU A 58 13.73 -13.28 -9.76
C LEU A 58 14.76 -12.67 -8.81
N PRO A 59 15.93 -13.30 -8.64
CA PRO A 59 17.03 -12.71 -7.88
C PRO A 59 17.30 -11.28 -8.33
N TRP A 60 17.53 -10.38 -7.36
CA TRP A 60 17.92 -8.98 -7.59
C TRP A 60 16.85 -8.07 -8.23
N ARG A 61 15.61 -8.56 -8.42
CA ARG A 61 14.46 -7.73 -8.84
C ARG A 61 13.53 -7.48 -7.66
N PRO A 62 12.79 -6.35 -7.63
CA PRO A 62 11.78 -6.13 -6.60
C PRO A 62 10.73 -7.24 -6.65
N TRP A 63 10.27 -7.64 -5.47
CA TRP A 63 9.23 -8.65 -5.35
C TRP A 63 7.91 -8.15 -5.99
N PRO A 64 7.14 -9.04 -6.65
CA PRO A 64 5.83 -8.69 -7.19
C PRO A 64 4.97 -8.01 -6.14
N PHE A 65 4.22 -6.99 -6.56
CA PHE A 65 3.33 -6.18 -5.72
C PHE A 65 4.00 -5.40 -4.58
N HIS A 66 5.33 -5.42 -4.46
CA HIS A 66 6.03 -4.54 -3.52
C HIS A 66 6.16 -3.12 -4.08
N PRO A 67 6.33 -2.11 -3.21
CA PRO A 67 6.62 -0.76 -3.65
C PRO A 67 7.85 -0.69 -4.55
N ASN A 68 7.77 0.09 -5.63
CA ASN A 68 8.91 0.50 -6.43
C ASN A 68 9.57 1.75 -5.81
N ALA A 69 10.61 2.30 -6.44
CA ALA A 69 11.31 3.47 -5.90
C ALA A 69 10.40 4.69 -5.66
N ALA A 70 9.43 4.95 -6.55
CA ALA A 70 8.48 6.04 -6.39
C ALA A 70 7.54 5.79 -5.20
N GLY A 71 7.04 4.56 -5.06
CA GLY A 71 6.22 4.18 -3.90
C GLY A 71 6.98 4.27 -2.58
N MET A 72 8.23 3.79 -2.55
CA MET A 72 9.10 3.91 -1.36
C MET A 72 9.34 5.37 -0.99
N GLY A 73 9.64 6.23 -1.96
CA GLY A 73 9.84 7.66 -1.74
C GLY A 73 8.58 8.36 -1.21
N ALA A 74 7.41 8.04 -1.76
CA ALA A 74 6.15 8.62 -1.30
C ALA A 74 5.81 8.19 0.13
N VAL A 75 5.96 6.91 0.46
CA VAL A 75 5.73 6.41 1.82
C VAL A 75 6.73 7.00 2.81
N ALA A 76 8.00 7.13 2.44
CA ALA A 76 9.01 7.79 3.27
C ALA A 76 8.63 9.25 3.57
N GLY A 77 8.10 9.98 2.57
CA GLY A 77 7.59 11.34 2.77
C GLY A 77 6.42 11.40 3.76
N LEU A 78 5.46 10.48 3.65
CA LEU A 78 4.34 10.40 4.60
C LEU A 78 4.80 10.11 6.03
N VAL A 79 5.75 9.19 6.20
CA VAL A 79 6.32 8.86 7.52
C VAL A 79 7.07 10.05 8.09
N ALA A 80 7.92 10.71 7.29
CA ALA A 80 8.68 11.88 7.72
C ALA A 80 7.74 13.02 8.17
N ALA A 81 6.67 13.30 7.42
CA ALA A 81 5.66 14.30 7.79
C ALA A 81 4.95 13.95 9.11
N SER A 82 4.64 12.67 9.34
CA SER A 82 4.05 12.21 10.61
C SER A 82 5.01 12.47 11.78
N CYS A 83 6.28 12.09 11.64
CA CYS A 83 7.28 12.26 12.68
C CYS A 83 7.64 13.72 12.96
N SER A 84 7.48 14.63 11.99
CA SER A 84 7.72 16.06 12.16
C SER A 84 6.51 16.85 12.66
N GLY A 85 5.35 16.20 12.84
CA GLY A 85 4.09 16.86 13.24
C GLY A 85 3.44 17.68 12.13
N GLN A 86 3.72 17.37 10.87
CA GLN A 86 3.23 18.07 9.67
C GLN A 86 2.20 17.26 8.88
N ALA A 87 1.76 16.11 9.40
CA ALA A 87 0.82 15.18 8.76
C ALA A 87 -0.65 15.53 9.00
#